data_AF-A0A350YUA0-F1
#
_entry.id   AF-A0A350YUA0-F1
#
_cell.length_a   1.000
_cell.length_b   1.000
_cell.length_c   1.000
_cell.angle_alpha   90.00
_cell.angle_beta   90.00
_cell.angle_gamma   90.00
#
_symmetry.space_group_name_H-M   'P 1'
#
loop_
_entity.id
_entity.type
_entity.pdbx_description
1 polymer ?
#
loop_
_entity_poly.entity_id
_entity_poly.type
_entity_poly.pdbx_seq_one_letter_code
_entity_poly.pdbx_strand_id
1 'polypeptide(L)'
;MKQRSSGILLHITSLPGREGIGTLGSHAMKWIDFLKQSRQSVWQILPLGPVGYAHSPYLCYSSFAGNPLMIDLQSLVEEGLLEEGQLKGIPRFDIRQVEFSRIEKWKTPTLRKAFEKFREIKNQFTNDYHRFLDENGWWVNDYSLFMSAKFHFGGISWQGWPDELKFRTPEGMEKYGKKLADEIEYRLFEQFIFFRQWARIHAYAKSQGIRIFGDMPLYVAGDSADVWANTGIFMLNDKLEPTHVGGVPPDYFSETGQLWGNPVFNWQALKQQDYHWWMARIHFNLRMFDLVRIDHFRGLESFWAIPAGSENAISGEWMPANGYDMLSILKSQIGELPLIAEDLGIITPEVDKLRTSFSLPGMKVLQFAFTTGSENDYLPHNYDRNYLVYT
;
A
#
# COMPACT_ATOMS: atom_id res chain seq x y z
N MET A 1 -20.20 9.91 3.95
CA MET A 1 -20.31 11.11 3.07
C MET A 1 -21.78 11.49 2.94
N LYS A 2 -22.19 12.70 3.33
CA LYS A 2 -23.62 13.13 3.25
C LYS A 2 -23.98 13.81 1.92
N GLN A 3 -23.00 14.17 1.10
CA GLN A 3 -23.19 14.85 -0.18
C GLN A 3 -22.82 13.92 -1.34
N ARG A 4 -23.59 13.98 -2.43
CA ARG A 4 -23.27 13.25 -3.68
C ARG A 4 -21.98 13.80 -4.28
N SER A 5 -21.05 12.91 -4.60
CA SER A 5 -19.75 13.21 -5.20
C SER A 5 -19.44 12.24 -6.33
N SER A 6 -18.61 12.67 -7.27
CA SER A 6 -18.02 11.81 -8.30
C SER A 6 -16.50 11.96 -8.30
N GLY A 7 -15.83 10.96 -8.87
CA GLY A 7 -14.37 10.90 -8.97
C GLY A 7 -13.91 9.98 -10.08
N ILE A 8 -12.59 9.93 -10.27
CA ILE A 8 -11.94 9.07 -11.26
C ILE A 8 -10.89 8.21 -10.56
N LEU A 9 -10.87 6.92 -10.89
CA LEU A 9 -9.80 5.99 -10.57
C LEU A 9 -8.69 6.11 -11.63
N LEU A 10 -7.52 6.58 -11.22
CA LEU A 10 -6.32 6.60 -12.07
C LEU A 10 -5.08 6.51 -11.18
N HIS A 11 -4.32 5.42 -11.27
CA HIS A 11 -3.12 5.28 -10.45
C HIS A 11 -1.98 6.19 -10.96
N ILE A 12 -1.08 6.59 -10.05
CA ILE A 12 0.03 7.53 -10.34
C ILE A 12 0.87 7.04 -11.51
N THR A 13 1.15 5.74 -11.57
CA THR A 13 1.99 5.15 -12.62
C THR A 13 1.43 5.31 -14.03
N SER A 14 0.12 5.55 -14.16
CA SER A 14 -0.59 5.76 -15.43
C SER A 14 -0.58 7.22 -15.90
N LEU A 15 -0.09 8.16 -15.08
CA LEU A 15 0.05 9.55 -15.50
C LEU A 15 1.08 9.66 -16.64
N PRO A 16 0.87 10.58 -17.59
CA PRO A 16 1.82 10.78 -18.68
C PRO A 16 3.14 11.35 -18.16
N GLY A 17 4.24 11.09 -18.87
CA GLY A 17 5.55 11.60 -18.50
C GLY A 17 6.65 11.08 -19.41
N ARG A 18 7.85 11.68 -19.32
CA ARG A 18 9.03 11.25 -20.09
C ARG A 18 9.82 10.14 -19.41
N GLU A 19 9.61 9.94 -18.10
CA GLU A 19 10.36 8.99 -17.26
C GLU A 19 9.91 7.53 -17.41
N GLY A 20 9.01 7.23 -18.36
CA GLY A 20 8.48 5.88 -18.61
C GLY A 20 7.40 5.41 -17.63
N ILE A 21 7.18 6.16 -16.56
CA ILE A 21 6.15 5.96 -15.54
C ILE A 21 5.65 7.32 -15.07
N GLY A 22 4.39 7.39 -14.65
CA GLY A 22 3.88 8.60 -14.00
C GLY A 22 4.53 8.84 -12.63
N THR A 23 4.73 10.11 -12.30
CA THR A 23 5.51 10.57 -11.12
C THR A 23 4.75 11.61 -10.29
N LEU A 24 5.24 11.89 -9.09
CA LEU A 24 4.72 12.87 -8.13
C LEU A 24 5.14 14.33 -8.46
N GLY A 25 5.07 14.68 -9.74
CA GLY A 25 5.50 15.97 -10.29
C GLY A 25 4.38 16.76 -10.95
N SER A 26 4.76 17.57 -11.93
CA SER A 26 3.84 18.50 -12.62
C SER A 26 2.66 17.81 -13.33
N HIS A 27 2.82 16.56 -13.79
CA HIS A 27 1.72 15.82 -14.42
C HIS A 27 0.64 15.40 -13.42
N ALA A 28 1.01 15.09 -12.16
CA ALA A 28 0.04 14.84 -11.10
C ALA A 28 -0.73 16.13 -10.73
N MET A 29 -0.07 17.28 -10.71
CA MET A 29 -0.75 18.56 -10.50
C MET A 29 -1.72 18.90 -11.65
N LYS A 30 -1.30 18.72 -12.91
CA LYS A 30 -2.18 18.89 -14.08
C LYS A 30 -3.38 17.93 -14.06
N TRP A 31 -3.20 16.72 -13.56
CA TRP A 31 -4.29 15.77 -13.36
C TRP A 31 -5.31 16.28 -12.33
N ILE A 32 -4.85 16.82 -11.21
CA ILE A 32 -5.71 17.46 -10.21
C ILE A 32 -6.46 18.66 -10.82
N ASP A 33 -5.80 19.46 -11.64
CA ASP A 33 -6.45 20.58 -12.35
C ASP A 33 -7.54 20.08 -13.29
N PHE A 34 -7.29 18.99 -14.02
CA PHE A 34 -8.27 18.35 -14.88
C PHE A 34 -9.48 17.83 -14.08
N LEU A 35 -9.25 17.18 -12.93
CA LEU A 35 -10.33 16.72 -12.04
C LEU A 35 -11.21 17.89 -11.58
N LYS A 36 -10.60 19.00 -11.17
CA LYS A 36 -11.33 20.21 -10.78
C LYS A 36 -12.12 20.78 -11.95
N GLN A 37 -11.51 20.91 -13.14
CA GLN A 37 -12.16 21.45 -14.34
C GLN A 37 -13.34 20.57 -14.80
N SER A 38 -13.24 19.25 -14.61
CA SER A 38 -14.30 18.27 -14.90
C SER A 38 -15.29 18.08 -13.74
N ARG A 39 -15.23 18.93 -12.71
CA ARG A 39 -16.11 18.93 -11.52
C ARG A 39 -16.09 17.61 -10.73
N GLN A 40 -15.00 16.86 -10.83
CA GLN A 40 -14.74 15.73 -9.96
C GLN A 40 -14.26 16.25 -8.60
N SER A 41 -14.51 15.46 -7.56
CA SER A 41 -14.17 15.81 -6.17
C SER A 41 -13.35 14.73 -5.48
N VAL A 42 -13.13 13.59 -6.16
CA VAL A 42 -12.40 12.44 -5.66
C VAL A 42 -11.41 11.95 -6.72
N TRP A 43 -10.18 11.70 -6.32
CA TRP A 43 -9.18 10.98 -7.09
C TRP A 43 -8.88 9.66 -6.38
N GLN A 44 -9.29 8.54 -6.95
CA GLN A 44 -8.96 7.24 -6.41
C GLN A 44 -7.66 6.70 -7.01
N ILE A 45 -6.83 6.11 -6.16
CA ILE A 45 -5.55 5.50 -6.51
C ILE A 45 -5.43 4.11 -5.89
N LEU A 46 -4.65 3.26 -6.54
CA LEU A 46 -4.19 1.97 -5.98
C LEU A 46 -3.09 2.21 -4.92
N PRO A 47 -2.68 1.19 -4.15
CA PRO A 47 -1.63 1.35 -3.14
C PRO A 47 -0.32 1.90 -3.71
N LEU A 48 0.36 2.74 -2.93
CA LEU A 48 1.56 3.48 -3.38
C LEU A 48 2.88 2.79 -3.04
N GLY A 49 2.85 1.58 -2.49
CA GLY A 49 4.02 0.92 -1.96
C GLY A 49 5.01 0.43 -3.02
N PRO A 50 6.29 0.19 -2.65
CA PRO A 50 7.27 -0.45 -3.52
C PRO A 50 6.80 -1.85 -3.90
N VAL A 51 6.65 -2.09 -5.20
CA VAL A 51 6.08 -3.35 -5.73
C VAL A 51 7.14 -4.45 -5.84
N GLY A 52 6.75 -5.67 -5.48
CA GLY A 52 7.57 -6.87 -5.68
C GLY A 52 7.23 -7.60 -6.98
N TYR A 53 6.87 -8.88 -6.84
CA TYR A 53 6.54 -9.77 -7.94
C TYR A 53 5.39 -9.21 -8.81
N ALA A 54 5.53 -9.39 -10.13
CA ALA A 54 4.57 -8.95 -11.15
C ALA A 54 4.18 -7.45 -11.11
N HIS A 55 4.94 -6.63 -10.37
CA HIS A 55 4.69 -5.19 -10.21
C HIS A 55 3.28 -4.85 -9.66
N SER A 56 2.67 -5.77 -8.90
CA SER A 56 1.36 -5.56 -8.31
C SER A 56 1.44 -4.60 -7.11
N PRO A 57 0.62 -3.53 -7.06
CA PRO A 57 0.53 -2.66 -5.89
C PRO A 57 -0.14 -3.34 -4.69
N TYR A 58 -0.69 -4.55 -4.86
CA TYR A 58 -1.24 -5.35 -3.76
C TYR A 58 -0.19 -6.29 -3.14
N LEU A 59 1.03 -6.33 -3.70
CA LEU A 59 2.17 -7.13 -3.21
C LEU A 59 3.38 -6.22 -2.99
N CYS A 60 3.25 -5.33 -2.02
CA CYS A 60 4.30 -4.38 -1.66
C CYS A 60 5.28 -4.94 -0.62
N TYR A 61 6.53 -4.49 -0.69
CA TYR A 61 7.55 -4.79 0.32
C TYR A 61 7.29 -4.13 1.69
N SER A 62 6.38 -3.16 1.75
CA SER A 62 5.90 -2.55 2.98
C SER A 62 4.54 -1.91 2.76
N SER A 63 3.71 -1.95 3.80
CA SER A 63 2.41 -1.27 3.90
C SER A 63 2.53 0.23 4.17
N PHE A 64 3.74 0.71 4.46
CA PHE A 64 4.03 2.08 4.86
C PHE A 64 4.88 2.81 3.82
N ALA A 65 5.88 2.13 3.24
CA ALA A 65 6.79 2.76 2.28
C ALA A 65 6.08 3.28 1.02
N GLY A 66 6.71 4.26 0.36
CA GLY A 66 6.35 4.74 -0.97
C GLY A 66 7.28 4.21 -2.06
N ASN A 67 6.74 3.98 -3.25
CA ASN A 67 7.47 3.45 -4.39
C ASN A 67 8.48 4.48 -4.96
N PRO A 68 9.80 4.22 -4.90
CA PRO A 68 10.82 5.15 -5.42
C PRO A 68 10.69 5.43 -6.92
N LEU A 69 10.06 4.54 -7.71
CA LEU A 69 9.85 4.77 -9.13
C LEU A 69 8.89 5.93 -9.42
N MET A 70 8.06 6.32 -8.46
CA MET A 70 7.13 7.44 -8.59
C MET A 70 7.78 8.80 -8.22
N ILE A 71 9.01 8.83 -7.70
CA ILE A 71 9.73 10.07 -7.42
C ILE A 71 9.94 10.84 -8.72
N ASP A 72 9.49 12.08 -8.80
CA ASP A 72 9.70 12.95 -9.95
C ASP A 72 11.12 13.50 -9.97
N LEU A 73 11.88 13.23 -11.03
CA LEU A 73 13.29 13.64 -11.11
C LEU A 73 13.44 15.12 -11.47
N GLN A 74 12.47 15.71 -12.18
CA GLN A 74 12.50 17.14 -12.47
C GLN A 74 12.42 17.96 -11.18
N SER A 75 11.57 17.54 -10.23
CA SER A 75 11.49 18.15 -8.90
C SER A 75 12.83 18.09 -8.16
N LEU A 76 13.64 17.04 -8.35
CA LEU A 76 14.97 16.96 -7.77
C LEU A 76 15.96 17.94 -8.41
N VAL A 77 15.79 18.27 -9.68
CA VAL A 77 16.57 19.34 -10.32
C VAL A 77 16.19 20.70 -9.75
N GLU A 78 14.89 20.96 -9.58
CA GLU A 78 14.39 22.19 -8.97
C GLU A 78 14.88 22.37 -7.51
N GLU A 79 15.02 21.26 -6.78
CA GLU A 79 15.55 21.23 -5.40
C GLU A 79 17.09 21.20 -5.33
N GLY A 80 17.79 21.25 -6.47
CA GLY A 80 19.27 21.25 -6.51
C GLY A 80 19.92 19.92 -6.12
N LEU A 81 19.14 18.84 -6.07
CA LEU A 81 19.59 17.47 -5.81
C LEU A 81 20.07 16.78 -7.09
N LEU A 82 19.62 17.24 -8.25
CA LEU A 82 20.13 16.83 -9.55
C LEU A 82 20.49 18.04 -10.39
N GLU A 83 21.37 17.85 -11.36
CA GLU A 83 21.65 18.82 -12.40
C GLU A 83 20.80 18.51 -13.65
N GLU A 84 20.34 19.54 -14.35
CA GLU A 84 19.58 19.41 -15.61
C GLU A 84 20.32 18.52 -16.65
N GLY A 85 21.66 18.59 -16.65
CA GLY A 85 22.52 17.75 -17.48
C GLY A 85 22.37 16.25 -17.22
N GLN A 86 22.01 15.85 -16.00
CA GLN A 86 21.85 14.45 -15.61
C GLN A 86 20.52 13.86 -16.09
N LEU A 87 19.54 14.71 -16.46
CA LEU A 87 18.32 14.29 -17.13
C LEU A 87 18.46 14.28 -18.66
N LYS A 88 19.63 14.65 -19.21
CA LYS A 88 19.89 14.47 -20.64
C LYS A 88 20.03 12.99 -20.94
N GLY A 89 19.34 12.53 -21.98
CA GLY A 89 19.41 11.13 -22.43
C GLY A 89 18.48 10.17 -21.69
N ILE A 90 17.33 10.67 -21.17
CA ILE A 90 16.23 9.79 -20.75
C ILE A 90 15.94 8.79 -21.88
N PRO A 91 15.96 7.47 -21.63
CA PRO A 91 15.62 6.48 -22.63
C PRO A 91 14.23 6.72 -23.21
N ARG A 92 14.05 6.35 -24.47
CA ARG A 92 12.69 6.29 -25.04
C ARG A 92 11.98 5.06 -24.45
N PHE A 93 10.89 5.32 -23.73
CA PHE A 93 9.97 4.32 -23.20
C PHE A 93 8.71 4.23 -24.06
N ASP A 94 7.99 3.09 -24.03
CA ASP A 94 6.65 3.00 -24.62
C ASP A 94 5.67 3.89 -23.84
N ILE A 95 4.86 4.67 -24.54
CA ILE A 95 3.86 5.56 -23.94
C ILE A 95 2.58 4.83 -23.53
N ARG A 96 2.40 3.58 -23.95
CA ARG A 96 1.19 2.77 -23.72
C ARG A 96 1.32 1.80 -22.55
N GLN A 97 2.53 1.56 -22.06
CA GLN A 97 2.79 0.61 -20.99
C GLN A 97 4.02 1.00 -20.16
N VAL A 98 4.00 0.63 -18.88
CA VAL A 98 5.12 0.89 -17.97
C VAL A 98 6.15 -0.24 -18.09
N GLU A 99 7.38 0.12 -18.47
CA GLU A 99 8.49 -0.83 -18.63
C GLU A 99 9.32 -0.94 -17.34
N PHE A 100 8.71 -1.42 -16.25
CA PHE A 100 9.25 -1.40 -14.88
C PHE A 100 10.74 -1.75 -14.78
N SER A 101 11.19 -2.88 -15.35
CA SER A 101 12.60 -3.29 -15.28
C SER A 101 13.56 -2.35 -16.02
N ARG A 102 13.15 -1.74 -17.13
CA ARG A 102 13.98 -0.76 -17.85
C ARG A 102 14.04 0.56 -17.08
N ILE A 103 12.92 0.95 -16.48
CA ILE A 103 12.81 2.17 -15.68
C ILE A 103 13.66 2.04 -14.43
N GLU A 104 13.58 0.94 -13.69
CA GLU A 104 14.41 0.70 -12.50
C GLU A 104 15.91 0.73 -12.83
N LYS A 105 16.32 0.05 -13.92
CA LYS A 105 17.73 0.07 -14.38
C LYS A 105 18.25 1.47 -14.70
N TRP A 106 17.40 2.37 -15.17
CA TRP A 106 17.77 3.74 -15.52
C TRP A 106 17.64 4.72 -14.35
N LYS A 107 16.55 4.61 -13.58
CA LYS A 107 16.16 5.56 -12.54
C LYS A 107 16.96 5.36 -11.27
N THR A 108 17.25 4.13 -10.87
CA THR A 108 18.00 3.83 -9.65
C THR A 108 19.40 4.47 -9.65
N PRO A 109 20.23 4.35 -10.70
CA PRO A 109 21.51 5.08 -10.76
C PRO A 109 21.35 6.61 -10.69
N THR A 110 20.25 7.15 -11.20
CA THR A 110 19.98 8.59 -11.17
C THR A 110 19.58 9.05 -9.77
N LEU A 111 18.72 8.31 -9.08
CA LEU A 111 18.38 8.55 -7.67
C LEU A 111 19.61 8.44 -6.76
N ARG A 112 20.55 7.52 -7.05
CA ARG A 112 21.83 7.46 -6.31
C ARG A 112 22.69 8.71 -6.49
N LYS A 113 22.72 9.32 -7.67
CA LYS A 113 23.37 10.63 -7.87
C LYS A 113 22.69 11.72 -7.04
N ALA A 114 21.36 11.71 -6.98
CA ALA A 114 20.60 12.63 -6.15
C ALA A 114 20.91 12.44 -4.66
N PHE A 115 21.10 11.20 -4.23
CA PHE A 115 21.51 10.88 -2.87
C PHE A 115 22.92 11.39 -2.53
N GLU A 116 23.90 11.21 -3.41
CA GLU A 116 25.24 11.79 -3.17
C GLU A 116 25.16 13.31 -3.06
N LYS A 117 24.36 13.95 -3.91
CA LYS A 117 24.16 15.40 -3.80
C LYS A 117 23.47 15.79 -2.50
N PHE A 118 22.44 15.05 -2.10
CA PHE A 118 21.76 15.22 -0.81
C PHE A 118 22.74 15.16 0.36
N ARG A 119 23.73 14.27 0.36
CA ARG A 119 24.76 14.21 1.41
C ARG A 119 25.60 15.48 1.48
N GLU A 120 25.94 16.06 0.32
CA GLU A 120 26.70 17.33 0.25
C GLU A 120 25.90 18.53 0.78
N ILE A 121 24.60 18.59 0.47
CA ILE A 121 23.72 19.72 0.82
C ILE A 121 22.71 19.40 1.93
N LYS A 122 22.98 18.36 2.74
CA LYS A 122 22.06 17.82 3.75
C LYS A 122 21.60 18.89 4.74
N ASN A 123 22.45 19.88 5.00
CA ASN A 123 22.17 21.02 5.86
C ASN A 123 20.94 21.84 5.41
N GLN A 124 20.62 21.85 4.12
CA GLN A 124 19.43 22.52 3.58
C GLN A 124 18.12 21.78 3.93
N PHE A 125 18.22 20.47 4.21
CA PHE A 125 17.08 19.59 4.48
C PHE A 125 16.99 19.13 5.92
N THR A 126 17.94 19.51 6.80
CA THR A 126 18.08 18.97 8.16
C THR A 126 16.78 18.92 8.95
N ASN A 127 16.04 20.04 9.00
CA ASN A 127 14.81 20.11 9.80
C ASN A 127 13.71 19.21 9.25
N ASP A 128 13.55 19.16 7.94
CA ASP A 128 12.54 18.30 7.30
C ASP A 128 12.92 16.83 7.38
N TYR A 129 14.21 16.53 7.26
CA TYR A 129 14.73 15.17 7.36
C TYR A 129 14.60 14.63 8.78
N HIS A 130 14.95 15.42 9.80
CA HIS A 130 14.76 15.02 11.20
C HIS A 130 13.28 14.83 11.52
N ARG A 131 12.41 15.75 11.11
CA ARG A 131 10.96 15.59 11.27
C ARG A 131 10.45 14.32 10.60
N PHE A 132 10.90 14.02 9.39
CA PHE A 132 10.55 12.79 8.70
C PHE A 132 10.94 11.55 9.51
N LEU A 133 12.16 11.52 10.05
CA LEU A 133 12.64 10.42 10.90
C LEU A 133 11.88 10.33 12.22
N ASP A 134 11.54 11.45 12.86
CA ASP A 134 10.77 11.46 14.10
C ASP A 134 9.35 10.91 13.88
N GLU A 135 8.71 11.29 12.76
CA GLU A 135 7.34 10.87 12.44
C GLU A 135 7.23 9.43 11.90
N ASN A 136 8.30 8.90 11.29
CA ASN A 136 8.29 7.65 10.53
C ASN A 136 9.32 6.62 10.98
N GLY A 137 10.19 6.96 11.95
CA GLY A 137 11.30 6.12 12.43
C GLY A 137 10.87 4.72 12.87
N TRP A 138 9.66 4.60 13.40
CA TRP A 138 9.08 3.35 13.88
C TRP A 138 8.83 2.30 12.76
N TRP A 139 8.72 2.70 11.49
CA TRP A 139 8.61 1.76 10.36
C TRP A 139 9.74 1.90 9.34
N VAL A 140 10.22 3.13 9.10
CA VAL A 140 11.17 3.39 8.01
C VAL A 140 12.54 2.79 8.29
N ASN A 141 12.93 2.66 9.56
CA ASN A 141 14.19 2.03 9.93
C ASN A 141 14.19 0.54 9.58
N ASP A 142 13.10 -0.17 9.91
CA ASP A 142 12.93 -1.58 9.56
C ASP A 142 12.83 -1.77 8.04
N TYR A 143 12.03 -0.96 7.36
CA TYR A 143 11.93 -0.99 5.90
C TYR A 143 13.28 -0.74 5.22
N SER A 144 14.04 0.25 5.69
CA SER A 144 15.33 0.60 5.07
C SER A 144 16.35 -0.51 5.26
N LEU A 145 16.42 -1.12 6.45
CA LEU A 145 17.28 -2.28 6.67
C LEU A 145 16.81 -3.50 5.86
N PHE A 146 15.50 -3.76 5.79
CA PHE A 146 14.93 -4.84 5.00
C PHE A 146 15.32 -4.72 3.53
N MET A 147 15.11 -3.55 2.91
CA MET A 147 15.45 -3.34 1.49
C MET A 147 16.95 -3.38 1.24
N SER A 148 17.76 -2.86 2.16
CA SER A 148 19.22 -2.95 2.09
C SER A 148 19.72 -4.40 2.16
N ALA A 149 19.16 -5.20 3.07
CA ALA A 149 19.47 -6.62 3.18
C ALA A 149 18.99 -7.38 1.94
N LYS A 150 17.77 -7.10 1.46
CA LYS A 150 17.24 -7.69 0.24
C LYS A 150 18.17 -7.42 -0.95
N PHE A 151 18.64 -6.20 -1.12
CA PHE A 151 19.62 -5.85 -2.15
C PHE A 151 20.94 -6.60 -1.95
N HIS A 152 21.47 -6.62 -0.71
CA HIS A 152 22.72 -7.30 -0.36
C HIS A 152 22.70 -8.80 -0.67
N PHE A 153 21.58 -9.47 -0.44
CA PHE A 153 21.40 -10.91 -0.68
C PHE A 153 20.82 -11.22 -2.07
N GLY A 154 20.92 -10.30 -3.03
CA GLY A 154 20.56 -10.57 -4.43
C GLY A 154 19.05 -10.74 -4.68
N GLY A 155 18.21 -10.13 -3.84
CA GLY A 155 16.77 -10.10 -4.03
C GLY A 155 16.00 -11.30 -3.47
N ILE A 156 16.66 -12.23 -2.79
CA ILE A 156 15.98 -13.38 -2.16
C ILE A 156 15.01 -12.93 -1.05
N SER A 157 14.05 -13.80 -0.74
CA SER A 157 13.08 -13.60 0.35
C SER A 157 13.77 -13.58 1.71
N TRP A 158 13.27 -12.80 2.66
CA TRP A 158 13.88 -12.68 3.99
C TRP A 158 13.96 -14.00 4.78
N GLN A 159 13.07 -14.95 4.49
CA GLN A 159 13.10 -16.29 5.10
C GLN A 159 14.35 -17.10 4.72
N GLY A 160 15.06 -16.71 3.65
CA GLY A 160 16.32 -17.31 3.20
C GLY A 160 17.57 -16.53 3.65
N TRP A 161 17.42 -15.47 4.45
CA TRP A 161 18.56 -14.75 5.01
C TRP A 161 19.25 -15.54 6.14
N PRO A 162 20.49 -15.18 6.52
CA PRO A 162 21.14 -15.75 7.69
C PRO A 162 20.28 -15.60 8.95
N ASP A 163 20.28 -16.63 9.79
CA ASP A 163 19.40 -16.73 10.98
C ASP A 163 19.46 -15.49 11.88
N GLU A 164 20.66 -14.96 12.12
CA GLU A 164 20.87 -13.76 12.94
C GLU A 164 20.07 -12.53 12.44
N LEU A 165 19.84 -12.40 11.13
CA LEU A 165 19.02 -11.34 10.55
C LEU A 165 17.56 -11.76 10.37
N LYS A 166 17.32 -13.00 9.93
CA LYS A 166 15.98 -13.57 9.76
C LYS A 166 15.18 -13.50 11.08
N PHE A 167 15.80 -13.91 12.18
CA PHE A 167 15.22 -13.88 13.53
C PHE A 167 15.48 -12.55 14.27
N ARG A 168 16.15 -11.58 13.61
CA ARG A 168 16.41 -10.24 14.15
C ARG A 168 17.08 -10.29 15.53
N THR A 169 18.11 -11.14 15.70
CA THR A 169 18.85 -11.17 16.96
C THR A 169 19.54 -9.81 17.17
N PRO A 170 19.70 -9.34 18.42
CA PRO A 170 20.34 -8.04 18.69
C PRO A 170 21.70 -7.89 17.98
N GLU A 171 22.53 -8.93 18.01
CA GLU A 171 23.84 -8.95 17.37
C GLU A 171 23.74 -8.94 15.84
N GLY A 172 22.77 -9.66 15.27
CA GLY A 172 22.51 -9.68 13.83
C GLY A 172 22.06 -8.31 13.33
N MET A 173 21.13 -7.68 14.04
CA MET A 173 20.63 -6.35 13.72
C MET A 173 21.73 -5.29 13.81
N GLU A 174 22.59 -5.34 14.84
CA GLU A 174 23.74 -4.43 14.94
C GLU A 174 24.76 -4.65 13.82
N LYS A 175 25.11 -5.92 13.55
CA LYS A 175 26.06 -6.30 12.51
C LYS A 175 25.61 -5.81 11.13
N TYR A 176 24.37 -6.09 10.75
CA TYR A 176 23.84 -5.69 9.44
C TYR A 176 23.51 -4.20 9.38
N GLY A 177 23.09 -3.58 10.48
CA GLY A 177 22.94 -2.13 10.57
C GLY A 177 24.24 -1.39 10.27
N LYS A 178 25.37 -1.87 10.79
CA LYS A 178 26.71 -1.32 10.48
C LYS A 178 27.16 -1.68 9.06
N LYS A 179 27.03 -2.95 8.68
CA LYS A 179 27.50 -3.46 7.38
C LYS A 179 26.79 -2.80 6.19
N LEU A 180 25.51 -2.46 6.36
CA LEU A 180 24.65 -1.95 5.30
C LEU A 180 24.32 -0.46 5.47
N ALA A 181 25.06 0.27 6.32
CA ALA A 181 24.74 1.65 6.70
C ALA A 181 24.54 2.60 5.51
N ASP A 182 25.44 2.57 4.51
CA ASP A 182 25.33 3.43 3.32
C ASP A 182 24.07 3.12 2.49
N GLU A 183 23.73 1.83 2.33
CA GLU A 183 22.53 1.43 1.60
C GLU A 183 21.27 1.79 2.40
N ILE A 184 21.30 1.64 3.73
CA ILE A 184 20.20 2.09 4.62
C ILE A 184 19.97 3.60 4.48
N GLU A 185 21.04 4.41 4.48
CA GLU A 185 20.93 5.86 4.30
C GLU A 185 20.33 6.21 2.92
N TYR A 186 20.71 5.48 1.86
CA TYR A 186 20.09 5.62 0.54
C TYR A 186 18.58 5.29 0.55
N ARG A 187 18.17 4.20 1.22
CA ARG A 187 16.73 3.83 1.33
C ARG A 187 15.93 4.85 2.13
N LEU A 188 16.51 5.38 3.21
CA LEU A 188 15.91 6.48 3.98
C LEU A 188 15.73 7.73 3.12
N PHE A 189 16.73 8.07 2.29
CA PHE A 189 16.64 9.17 1.33
C PHE A 189 15.50 8.97 0.33
N GLU A 190 15.38 7.78 -0.28
CA GLU A 190 14.28 7.49 -1.22
C GLU A 190 12.91 7.74 -0.57
N GLN A 191 12.71 7.27 0.66
CA GLN A 191 11.46 7.50 1.38
C GLN A 191 11.25 8.97 1.73
N PHE A 192 12.27 9.65 2.27
CA PHE A 192 12.19 11.08 2.57
C PHE A 192 11.73 11.90 1.36
N ILE A 193 12.34 11.67 0.20
CA ILE A 193 11.98 12.36 -1.04
C ILE A 193 10.57 12.00 -1.50
N PHE A 194 10.21 10.71 -1.46
CA PHE A 194 8.86 10.28 -1.81
C PHE A 194 7.79 11.00 -0.97
N PHE A 195 7.93 11.01 0.36
CA PHE A 195 6.93 11.61 1.24
C PHE A 195 6.86 13.13 1.11
N ARG A 196 7.98 13.80 0.82
CA ARG A 196 7.96 15.24 0.49
C ARG A 196 7.15 15.53 -0.76
N GLN A 197 7.40 14.79 -1.84
CA GLN A 197 6.68 14.98 -3.09
C GLN A 197 5.20 14.60 -2.93
N TRP A 198 4.90 13.50 -2.23
CA TRP A 198 3.53 13.10 -1.93
C TRP A 198 2.78 14.15 -1.13
N ALA A 199 3.37 14.67 -0.05
CA ALA A 199 2.76 15.72 0.77
C ALA A 199 2.43 16.97 -0.05
N ARG A 200 3.29 17.35 -1.00
CA ARG A 200 3.03 18.45 -1.94
C ARG A 200 1.84 18.16 -2.85
N ILE A 201 1.73 16.95 -3.41
CA ILE A 201 0.61 16.54 -4.26
C ILE A 201 -0.70 16.50 -3.47
N HIS A 202 -0.70 15.91 -2.27
CA HIS A 202 -1.88 15.83 -1.40
C HIS A 202 -2.35 17.22 -0.96
N ALA A 203 -1.44 18.09 -0.54
CA ALA A 203 -1.75 19.48 -0.20
C ALA A 203 -2.33 20.25 -1.41
N TYR A 204 -1.79 20.02 -2.61
CA TYR A 204 -2.32 20.63 -3.82
C TYR A 204 -3.74 20.14 -4.11
N ALA A 205 -3.98 18.82 -4.09
CA ALA A 205 -5.31 18.22 -4.26
C ALA A 205 -6.33 18.84 -3.30
N LYS A 206 -5.98 18.93 -2.02
CA LYS A 206 -6.80 19.55 -0.98
C LYS A 206 -7.11 21.02 -1.28
N SER A 207 -6.12 21.80 -1.72
CA SER A 207 -6.33 23.21 -2.07
C SER A 207 -7.24 23.40 -3.30
N GLN A 208 -7.33 22.39 -4.16
CA GLN A 208 -8.24 22.34 -5.31
C GLN A 208 -9.62 21.74 -4.97
N GLY A 209 -9.86 21.34 -3.71
CA GLY A 209 -11.11 20.69 -3.30
C GLY A 209 -11.24 19.24 -3.75
N ILE A 210 -10.13 18.59 -4.11
CA ILE A 210 -10.05 17.18 -4.52
C ILE A 210 -9.60 16.34 -3.33
N ARG A 211 -10.40 15.34 -2.98
CA ARG A 211 -10.03 14.33 -1.97
C ARG A 211 -9.30 13.17 -2.64
N ILE A 212 -8.19 12.73 -2.06
CA ILE A 212 -7.50 11.53 -2.49
C ILE A 212 -8.09 10.33 -1.76
N PHE A 213 -8.49 9.32 -2.54
CA PHE A 213 -9.04 8.06 -2.06
C PHE A 213 -8.01 6.95 -2.28
N GLY A 214 -7.36 6.55 -1.19
CA GLY A 214 -6.37 5.48 -1.18
C GLY A 214 -6.98 4.09 -1.02
N ASP A 215 -6.10 3.10 -1.04
CA ASP A 215 -6.46 1.69 -1.03
C ASP A 215 -5.48 0.91 -0.14
N MET A 216 -6.03 0.04 0.70
CA MET A 216 -5.30 -0.74 1.68
C MET A 216 -5.70 -2.22 1.54
N PRO A 217 -4.81 -3.06 0.98
CA PRO A 217 -4.98 -4.52 0.94
C PRO A 217 -5.19 -5.09 2.34
N LEU A 218 -6.13 -6.02 2.54
CA LEU A 218 -6.27 -6.70 3.84
C LEU A 218 -4.93 -7.29 4.29
N TYR A 219 -4.38 -8.16 3.44
CA TYR A 219 -3.12 -8.85 3.71
C TYR A 219 -1.91 -8.07 3.20
N VAL A 220 -0.74 -8.44 3.72
CA VAL A 220 0.57 -7.95 3.29
C VAL A 220 1.31 -9.03 2.53
N ALA A 221 2.31 -8.67 1.72
CA ALA A 221 3.15 -9.66 1.07
C ALA A 221 3.96 -10.48 2.11
N GLY A 222 4.15 -11.78 1.87
CA GLY A 222 4.94 -12.63 2.77
C GLY A 222 6.41 -12.23 2.84
N ASP A 223 6.96 -11.78 1.71
CA ASP A 223 8.30 -11.19 1.63
C ASP A 223 8.22 -9.67 1.77
N SER A 224 8.03 -9.19 3.00
CA SER A 224 7.90 -7.77 3.31
C SER A 224 8.56 -7.40 4.64
N ALA A 225 8.90 -6.13 4.78
CA ALA A 225 9.34 -5.55 6.05
C ALA A 225 8.25 -5.69 7.13
N ASP A 226 6.97 -5.65 6.72
CA ASP A 226 5.83 -5.77 7.63
C ASP A 226 5.86 -7.12 8.36
N VAL A 227 6.04 -8.23 7.63
CA VAL A 227 6.07 -9.57 8.20
C VAL A 227 7.38 -9.81 8.95
N TRP A 228 8.52 -9.44 8.34
CA TRP A 228 9.84 -9.66 8.95
C TRP A 228 9.99 -8.95 10.30
N ALA A 229 9.53 -7.70 10.41
CA ALA A 229 9.65 -6.94 11.67
C ALA A 229 8.58 -7.29 12.71
N ASN A 230 7.47 -7.95 12.31
CA ASN A 230 6.31 -8.19 13.17
C ASN A 230 5.87 -9.66 13.15
N THR A 231 6.80 -10.61 13.14
CA THR A 231 6.51 -12.05 13.01
C THR A 231 5.44 -12.56 13.98
N GLY A 232 5.37 -12.01 15.19
CA GLY A 232 4.42 -12.40 16.23
C GLY A 232 2.95 -12.11 15.95
N ILE A 233 2.60 -11.28 14.96
CA ILE A 233 1.19 -10.99 14.60
C ILE A 233 0.70 -11.82 13.40
N PHE A 234 1.52 -12.72 12.87
CA PHE A 234 1.20 -13.59 11.74
C PHE A 234 1.17 -15.06 12.15
N MET A 235 0.45 -15.89 11.41
CA MET A 235 0.44 -17.34 11.63
C MET A 235 1.68 -17.99 11.00
N LEU A 236 2.79 -17.96 11.73
CA LEU A 236 4.08 -18.53 11.34
C LEU A 236 4.49 -19.67 12.28
N ASN A 237 5.28 -20.63 11.78
CA ASN A 237 5.91 -21.67 12.60
C ASN A 237 7.21 -21.17 13.26
N ASP A 238 7.88 -22.03 14.03
CA ASP A 238 9.15 -21.69 14.71
C ASP A 238 10.30 -21.32 13.75
N LYS A 239 10.18 -21.70 12.47
CA LYS A 239 11.11 -21.33 11.39
C LYS A 239 10.70 -20.05 10.67
N LEU A 240 9.67 -19.36 11.15
CA LEU A 240 9.08 -18.16 10.56
C LEU A 240 8.52 -18.37 9.14
N GLU A 241 8.04 -19.57 8.85
CA GLU A 241 7.33 -19.92 7.62
C GLU A 241 5.82 -19.88 7.86
N PRO A 242 4.99 -19.41 6.90
CA PRO A 242 3.54 -19.42 7.06
C PRO A 242 3.01 -20.82 7.34
N THR A 243 2.15 -20.96 8.35
CA THR A 243 1.38 -22.19 8.57
C THR A 243 0.09 -22.18 7.77
N HIS A 244 -0.48 -20.99 7.58
CA HIS A 244 -1.68 -20.73 6.79
C HIS A 244 -1.46 -19.51 5.90
N VAL A 245 -2.14 -19.51 4.76
CA VAL A 245 -2.11 -18.43 3.78
C VAL A 245 -3.53 -18.00 3.37
N GLY A 246 -3.64 -16.76 2.92
CA GLY A 246 -4.90 -16.15 2.52
C GLY A 246 -5.37 -16.62 1.15
N GLY A 247 -6.70 -16.62 0.99
CA GLY A 247 -7.38 -16.89 -0.26
C GLY A 247 -8.88 -16.70 -0.12
N VAL A 248 -9.63 -17.26 -1.06
CA VAL A 248 -11.10 -17.39 -0.99
C VAL A 248 -11.52 -18.81 -1.37
N PRO A 249 -12.60 -19.35 -0.78
CA PRO A 249 -13.09 -20.68 -1.10
C PRO A 249 -13.59 -20.76 -2.55
N PRO A 250 -13.84 -21.98 -3.06
CA PRO A 250 -14.64 -22.15 -4.26
C PRO A 250 -15.97 -21.40 -4.19
N ASP A 251 -16.33 -20.77 -5.29
CA ASP A 251 -17.60 -20.07 -5.46
C ASP A 251 -18.14 -20.32 -6.89
N TYR A 252 -19.24 -19.65 -7.24
CA TYR A 252 -19.86 -19.80 -8.56
C TYR A 252 -19.01 -19.24 -9.71
N PHE A 253 -17.93 -18.50 -9.42
CA PHE A 253 -16.96 -18.02 -10.41
C PHE A 253 -15.70 -18.89 -10.51
N SER A 254 -15.30 -19.56 -9.42
CA SER A 254 -14.11 -20.41 -9.37
C SER A 254 -14.37 -21.74 -8.66
N GLU A 255 -14.29 -22.85 -9.40
CA GLU A 255 -14.43 -24.21 -8.85
C GLU A 255 -13.36 -24.57 -7.80
N THR A 256 -12.20 -23.92 -7.85
CA THR A 256 -11.06 -24.20 -6.94
C THR A 256 -10.77 -23.06 -5.97
N GLY A 257 -11.60 -22.01 -5.97
CA GLY A 257 -11.37 -20.79 -5.21
C GLY A 257 -10.17 -20.00 -5.73
N GLN A 258 -9.53 -19.22 -4.86
CA GLN A 258 -8.29 -18.51 -5.20
C GLN A 258 -7.30 -18.63 -4.05
N LEU A 259 -6.09 -19.09 -4.38
CA LEU A 259 -4.97 -19.15 -3.44
C LEU A 259 -4.08 -17.92 -3.66
N TRP A 260 -4.09 -16.97 -2.74
CA TRP A 260 -3.29 -15.74 -2.88
C TRP A 260 -1.88 -15.90 -2.30
N GLY A 261 -1.72 -16.73 -1.27
CA GLY A 261 -0.42 -17.09 -0.71
C GLY A 261 0.14 -16.09 0.32
N ASN A 262 -0.57 -15.00 0.62
CA ASN A 262 -0.19 -14.05 1.68
C ASN A 262 -0.26 -14.70 3.06
N PRO A 263 0.65 -14.41 4.00
CA PRO A 263 0.48 -14.87 5.38
C PRO A 263 -0.76 -14.24 6.01
N VAL A 264 -1.51 -15.06 6.76
CA VAL A 264 -2.69 -14.57 7.50
C VAL A 264 -2.30 -14.06 8.89
N PHE A 265 -3.10 -13.12 9.41
CA PHE A 265 -2.89 -12.57 10.74
C PHE A 265 -3.25 -13.56 11.83
N ASN A 266 -2.46 -13.58 12.90
CA ASN A 266 -2.87 -14.14 14.18
C ASN A 266 -3.71 -13.10 14.94
N TRP A 267 -5.03 -13.12 14.73
CA TRP A 267 -5.96 -12.16 15.32
C TRP A 267 -6.03 -12.20 16.85
N GLN A 268 -5.64 -13.30 17.49
CA GLN A 268 -5.52 -13.39 18.94
C GLN A 268 -4.28 -12.64 19.44
N ALA A 269 -3.14 -12.81 18.77
CA ALA A 269 -1.93 -12.05 19.09
C ALA A 269 -2.13 -10.54 18.85
N LEU A 270 -2.81 -10.17 17.75
CA LEU A 270 -3.19 -8.77 17.50
C LEU A 270 -4.05 -8.21 18.63
N LYS A 271 -5.05 -8.96 19.10
CA LYS A 271 -5.92 -8.55 20.22
C LYS A 271 -5.14 -8.36 21.52
N GLN A 272 -4.20 -9.24 21.83
CA GLN A 272 -3.33 -9.13 23.02
C GLN A 272 -2.40 -7.90 22.98
N GLN A 273 -2.17 -7.35 21.79
CA GLN A 273 -1.36 -6.14 21.55
C GLN A 273 -2.24 -4.91 21.25
N ASP A 274 -3.53 -4.94 21.62
CA ASP A 274 -4.49 -3.87 21.37
C ASP A 274 -4.54 -3.40 19.91
N TYR A 275 -4.29 -4.33 18.98
CA TYR A 275 -4.25 -4.10 17.54
C TYR A 275 -3.26 -3.02 17.10
N HIS A 276 -2.18 -2.80 17.86
CA HIS A 276 -1.25 -1.68 17.66
C HIS A 276 -0.77 -1.53 16.21
N TRP A 277 -0.37 -2.64 15.57
CA TRP A 277 0.09 -2.63 14.18
C TRP A 277 -1.01 -2.18 13.20
N TRP A 278 -2.25 -2.68 13.37
CA TRP A 278 -3.39 -2.27 12.56
C TRP A 278 -3.79 -0.82 12.79
N MET A 279 -3.73 -0.35 14.04
CA MET A 279 -3.96 1.07 14.36
C MET A 279 -2.91 1.94 13.67
N ALA A 280 -1.63 1.59 13.76
CA ALA A 280 -0.55 2.31 13.09
C ALA A 280 -0.76 2.34 11.57
N ARG A 281 -1.13 1.21 10.95
CA ARG A 281 -1.44 1.10 9.52
C ARG A 281 -2.59 2.01 9.09
N ILE A 282 -3.70 2.01 9.82
CA ILE A 282 -4.85 2.83 9.46
C ILE A 282 -4.53 4.32 9.66
N HIS A 283 -3.98 4.71 10.82
CA HIS A 283 -3.59 6.11 11.07
C HIS A 283 -2.59 6.63 10.04
N PHE A 284 -1.64 5.79 9.62
CA PHE A 284 -0.72 6.12 8.54
C PHE A 284 -1.45 6.37 7.22
N ASN A 285 -2.35 5.48 6.81
CA ASN A 285 -3.14 5.65 5.59
C ASN A 285 -4.04 6.90 5.65
N LEU A 286 -4.60 7.24 6.82
CA LEU A 286 -5.40 8.46 7.02
C LEU A 286 -4.56 9.75 7.03
N ARG A 287 -3.25 9.66 7.22
CA ARG A 287 -2.31 10.77 6.97
C ARG A 287 -2.05 10.94 5.48
N MET A 288 -2.03 9.84 4.74
CA MET A 288 -1.71 9.80 3.31
C MET A 288 -2.91 10.18 2.43
N PHE A 289 -4.12 9.83 2.86
CA PHE A 289 -5.34 9.89 2.05
C PHE A 289 -6.51 10.46 2.83
N ASP A 290 -7.48 11.04 2.12
CA ASP A 290 -8.70 11.59 2.72
C ASP A 290 -9.79 10.52 2.91
N LEU A 291 -9.71 9.43 2.15
CA LEU A 291 -10.57 8.24 2.21
C LEU A 291 -9.69 7.00 1.98
N VAL A 292 -10.04 5.86 2.59
CA VAL A 292 -9.28 4.61 2.43
C VAL A 292 -10.20 3.42 2.19
N ARG A 293 -9.98 2.71 1.08
CA ARG A 293 -10.66 1.44 0.78
C ARG A 293 -9.93 0.34 1.55
N ILE A 294 -10.65 -0.48 2.27
CA ILE A 294 -10.13 -1.74 2.81
C ILE A 294 -10.54 -2.82 1.84
N ASP A 295 -9.59 -3.28 1.03
CA ASP A 295 -9.77 -4.40 0.11
C ASP A 295 -10.01 -5.70 0.90
N HIS A 296 -10.87 -6.57 0.40
CA HIS A 296 -11.32 -7.78 1.09
C HIS A 296 -11.82 -7.52 2.52
N PHE A 297 -12.65 -6.48 2.70
CA PHE A 297 -13.13 -6.04 4.02
C PHE A 297 -13.77 -7.18 4.83
N ARG A 298 -14.41 -8.14 4.15
CA ARG A 298 -15.01 -9.31 4.79
C ARG A 298 -14.04 -10.08 5.69
N GLY A 299 -12.74 -10.04 5.36
CA GLY A 299 -11.63 -10.60 6.13
C GLY A 299 -11.50 -10.08 7.55
N LEU A 300 -12.14 -8.95 7.87
CA LEU A 300 -12.21 -8.39 9.21
C LEU A 300 -13.29 -9.03 10.09
N GLU A 301 -14.27 -9.71 9.50
CA GLU A 301 -15.26 -10.51 10.24
C GLU A 301 -14.76 -11.95 10.41
N SER A 302 -14.45 -12.60 9.29
CA SER A 302 -13.83 -13.92 9.21
C SER A 302 -12.94 -13.97 7.99
N PHE A 303 -12.01 -14.91 7.86
CA PHE A 303 -11.16 -15.03 6.68
C PHE A 303 -10.94 -16.49 6.32
N TRP A 304 -10.75 -16.75 5.03
CA TRP A 304 -10.46 -18.09 4.54
C TRP A 304 -8.97 -18.38 4.68
N ALA A 305 -8.64 -19.28 5.61
CA ALA A 305 -7.26 -19.67 5.91
C ALA A 305 -6.97 -21.02 5.27
N ILE A 306 -5.99 -21.05 4.38
CA ILE A 306 -5.62 -22.26 3.64
C ILE A 306 -4.31 -22.80 4.23
N PRO A 307 -4.19 -24.10 4.56
CA PRO A 307 -2.94 -24.67 5.01
C PRO A 307 -1.80 -24.39 4.01
N ALA A 308 -0.68 -23.87 4.50
CA ALA A 308 0.46 -23.56 3.65
C ALA A 308 0.98 -24.80 2.92
N GLY A 309 1.34 -24.64 1.64
CA GLY A 309 1.74 -25.75 0.77
C GLY A 309 0.59 -26.44 0.02
N SER A 310 -0.67 -26.05 0.26
CA SER A 310 -1.81 -26.52 -0.55
C SER A 310 -1.68 -26.08 -2.01
N GLU A 311 -2.13 -26.93 -2.94
CA GLU A 311 -2.11 -26.63 -4.38
C GLU A 311 -3.20 -25.63 -4.81
N ASN A 312 -4.29 -25.54 -4.05
CA ASN A 312 -5.43 -24.68 -4.30
C ASN A 312 -6.12 -24.27 -2.98
N ALA A 313 -7.25 -23.56 -3.07
CA ALA A 313 -7.93 -22.99 -1.91
C ALA A 313 -9.02 -23.89 -1.30
N ILE A 314 -9.25 -25.10 -1.82
CA ILE A 314 -10.37 -25.96 -1.40
C ILE A 314 -10.22 -26.40 0.06
N SER A 315 -8.99 -26.69 0.49
CA SER A 315 -8.66 -27.22 1.83
C SER A 315 -8.66 -26.18 2.95
N GLY A 316 -9.09 -24.94 2.67
CA GLY A 316 -9.13 -23.90 3.68
C GLY A 316 -10.29 -24.03 4.66
N GLU A 317 -10.29 -23.15 5.65
CA GLU A 317 -11.38 -23.01 6.62
C GLU A 317 -11.66 -21.54 6.95
N TRP A 318 -12.92 -21.24 7.32
CA TRP A 318 -13.28 -19.92 7.81
C TRP A 318 -12.80 -19.77 9.26
N MET A 319 -11.84 -18.86 9.47
CA MET A 319 -11.37 -18.48 10.80
C MET A 319 -11.93 -17.11 11.20
N PRO A 320 -12.32 -16.89 12.46
CA PRO A 320 -12.83 -15.60 12.90
C PRO A 320 -11.70 -14.56 12.97
N ALA A 321 -12.01 -13.34 12.54
CA ALA A 321 -11.20 -12.16 12.80
C ALA A 321 -11.82 -11.35 13.95
N ASN A 322 -11.09 -10.34 14.43
CA ASN A 322 -11.54 -9.47 15.53
C ASN A 322 -11.80 -8.03 15.04
N GLY A 323 -12.31 -7.88 13.81
CA GLY A 323 -12.47 -6.57 13.18
C GLY A 323 -13.45 -5.64 13.88
N TYR A 324 -14.50 -6.17 14.52
CA TYR A 324 -15.44 -5.35 15.29
C TYR A 324 -14.76 -4.66 16.47
N ASP A 325 -13.95 -5.40 17.24
CA ASP A 325 -13.21 -4.87 18.39
C ASP A 325 -12.20 -3.80 17.92
N MET A 326 -11.43 -4.13 16.87
CA MET A 326 -10.44 -3.22 16.26
C MET A 326 -11.08 -1.92 15.75
N LEU A 327 -12.18 -2.01 14.99
CA LEU A 327 -12.88 -0.83 14.47
C LEU A 327 -13.58 -0.03 15.58
N SER A 328 -13.99 -0.66 16.68
CA SER A 328 -14.54 0.02 17.86
C SER A 328 -13.47 0.90 18.53
N ILE A 329 -12.25 0.37 18.67
CA ILE A 329 -11.11 1.13 19.19
C ILE A 329 -10.77 2.29 18.25
N LEU A 330 -10.69 2.06 16.95
CA LEU A 330 -10.42 3.13 15.99
C LEU A 330 -11.50 4.22 16.04
N LYS A 331 -12.77 3.85 16.07
CA LYS A 331 -13.90 4.78 16.16
C LYS A 331 -13.88 5.61 17.43
N SER A 332 -13.44 5.05 18.56
CA SER A 332 -13.30 5.82 19.81
C SER A 332 -12.15 6.84 19.74
N GLN A 333 -11.11 6.58 18.93
CA GLN A 333 -9.97 7.48 18.74
C GLN A 333 -10.27 8.64 17.78
N ILE A 334 -10.94 8.38 16.65
CA ILE A 334 -11.08 9.36 15.56
C ILE A 334 -12.53 9.74 15.20
N GLY A 335 -13.53 9.11 15.81
CA GLY A 335 -14.94 9.38 15.54
C GLY A 335 -15.42 8.76 14.22
N GLU A 336 -15.82 9.60 13.27
CA GLU A 336 -16.27 9.10 11.96
C GLU A 336 -15.10 8.45 11.21
N LEU A 337 -15.31 7.22 10.71
CA LEU A 337 -14.29 6.46 10.01
C LEU A 337 -14.34 6.79 8.50
N PRO A 338 -13.32 7.45 7.92
CA PRO A 338 -13.24 7.70 6.47
C PRO A 338 -12.80 6.45 5.69
N LEU A 339 -13.40 5.31 6.03
CA LEU A 339 -13.10 4.00 5.46
C LEU A 339 -14.23 3.56 4.53
N ILE A 340 -13.89 2.85 3.46
CA ILE A 340 -14.82 2.22 2.53
C ILE A 340 -14.57 0.72 2.58
N ALA A 341 -15.65 -0.05 2.73
CA ALA A 341 -15.59 -1.51 2.69
C ALA A 341 -15.65 -1.97 1.23
N GLU A 342 -14.63 -2.71 0.80
CA GLU A 342 -14.74 -3.58 -0.37
C GLU A 342 -15.53 -4.82 0.05
N ASP A 343 -16.80 -4.87 -0.36
CA ASP A 343 -17.77 -5.90 -0.01
C ASP A 343 -18.35 -6.59 -1.26
N LEU A 344 -17.52 -6.83 -2.28
CA LEU A 344 -17.92 -7.57 -3.47
C LEU A 344 -17.88 -9.09 -3.23
N GLY A 345 -18.53 -9.84 -4.12
CA GLY A 345 -18.64 -11.29 -4.02
C GLY A 345 -19.78 -11.75 -3.11
N ILE A 346 -19.69 -12.98 -2.59
CA ILE A 346 -20.68 -13.52 -1.65
C ILE A 346 -20.38 -13.02 -0.24
N ILE A 347 -21.27 -12.19 0.28
CA ILE A 347 -21.14 -11.58 1.61
C ILE A 347 -22.18 -12.16 2.57
N THR A 348 -21.76 -12.46 3.79
CA THR A 348 -22.65 -12.99 4.83
C THR A 348 -23.34 -11.84 5.59
N PRO A 349 -24.50 -12.09 6.24
CA PRO A 349 -25.16 -11.09 7.08
C PRO A 349 -24.26 -10.51 8.18
N GLU A 350 -23.28 -11.27 8.69
CA GLU A 350 -22.33 -10.86 9.71
C GLU A 350 -21.36 -9.79 9.19
N VAL A 351 -20.88 -9.95 7.95
CA VAL A 351 -20.02 -8.96 7.30
C VAL A 351 -20.79 -7.68 7.01
N ASP A 352 -22.04 -7.79 6.54
CA ASP A 352 -22.90 -6.62 6.35
C ASP A 352 -23.15 -5.89 7.68
N LYS A 353 -23.46 -6.65 8.75
CA LYS A 353 -23.62 -6.11 10.09
C LYS A 353 -22.35 -5.41 10.59
N LEU A 354 -21.17 -5.97 10.34
CA LEU A 354 -19.89 -5.33 10.68
C LEU A 354 -19.78 -3.98 9.97
N ARG A 355 -19.98 -3.95 8.64
CA ARG A 355 -19.92 -2.73 7.82
C ARG A 355 -20.91 -1.66 8.30
N THR A 356 -22.18 -2.03 8.53
CA THR A 356 -23.23 -1.08 8.91
C THR A 356 -23.07 -0.56 10.34
N SER A 357 -22.54 -1.36 11.27
CA SER A 357 -22.27 -0.94 12.66
C SER A 357 -21.29 0.25 12.74
N PHE A 358 -20.40 0.34 11.75
CA PHE A 358 -19.45 1.44 11.60
C PHE A 358 -19.86 2.48 10.54
N SER A 359 -21.04 2.32 9.94
CA SER A 359 -21.58 3.19 8.88
C SER A 359 -20.67 3.31 7.65
N LEU A 360 -19.92 2.24 7.36
CA LEU A 360 -18.98 2.23 6.24
C LEU A 360 -19.73 2.08 4.90
N PRO A 361 -19.42 2.90 3.88
CA PRO A 361 -19.94 2.68 2.55
C PRO A 361 -19.47 1.34 1.98
N GLY A 362 -20.37 0.63 1.28
CA GLY A 362 -20.00 -0.51 0.45
C GLY A 362 -19.69 -0.11 -1.00
N MET A 363 -19.50 -1.11 -1.86
CA MET A 363 -19.22 -0.95 -3.28
C MET A 363 -20.28 -1.60 -4.17
N LYS A 364 -20.50 -1.02 -5.34
CA LYS A 364 -21.30 -1.58 -6.43
C LYS A 364 -20.54 -1.45 -7.74
N VAL A 365 -20.53 -2.48 -8.57
CA VAL A 365 -19.85 -2.49 -9.86
C VAL A 365 -20.87 -2.81 -10.94
N LEU A 366 -21.14 -1.85 -11.83
CA LEU A 366 -22.19 -1.96 -12.84
C LEU A 366 -21.97 -3.12 -13.83
N GLN A 367 -20.71 -3.50 -14.09
CA GLN A 367 -20.39 -4.66 -14.93
C GLN A 367 -20.97 -5.99 -14.38
N PHE A 368 -21.24 -6.08 -13.07
CA PHE A 368 -21.85 -7.26 -12.44
C PHE A 368 -23.38 -7.24 -12.43
N ALA A 369 -24.02 -6.16 -12.89
CA ALA A 369 -25.46 -5.94 -12.76
C ALA A 369 -26.31 -6.75 -13.74
N PHE A 370 -25.75 -7.24 -14.84
CA PHE A 370 -26.51 -7.79 -15.96
C PHE A 370 -26.31 -9.30 -16.16
N THR A 371 -25.92 -10.02 -15.10
CA THR A 371 -25.67 -11.47 -15.12
C THR A 371 -26.83 -12.30 -14.60
N THR A 372 -27.75 -11.70 -13.83
CA THR A 372 -28.91 -12.36 -13.19
C THR A 372 -30.18 -11.49 -13.33
N GLY A 373 -31.23 -11.78 -12.57
CA GLY A 373 -32.53 -11.10 -12.68
C GLY A 373 -32.57 -9.69 -12.09
N SER A 374 -33.78 -9.14 -12.03
CA SER A 374 -34.05 -7.77 -11.54
C SER A 374 -33.70 -7.54 -10.05
N GLU A 375 -33.50 -8.62 -9.30
CA GLU A 375 -33.05 -8.68 -7.92
C GLU A 375 -31.54 -8.50 -7.74
N ASN A 376 -30.77 -8.42 -8.83
CA ASN A 376 -29.32 -8.24 -8.75
C ASN A 376 -28.95 -6.95 -8.01
N ASP A 377 -28.23 -7.08 -6.91
CA ASP A 377 -27.82 -5.99 -6.02
C ASP A 377 -26.92 -4.92 -6.68
N TYR A 378 -26.36 -5.22 -7.86
CA TYR A 378 -25.58 -4.28 -8.66
C TYR A 378 -26.43 -3.47 -9.66
N LEU A 379 -27.74 -3.71 -9.78
CA LEU A 379 -28.65 -2.89 -10.58
C LEU A 379 -28.99 -1.56 -9.87
N PRO A 380 -29.00 -0.42 -10.57
CA PRO A 380 -29.21 0.89 -9.94
C PRO A 380 -30.47 1.06 -9.10
N HIS A 381 -31.59 0.40 -9.45
CA HIS A 381 -32.84 0.50 -8.70
C HIS A 381 -32.82 -0.27 -7.37
N ASN A 382 -31.80 -1.10 -7.14
CA ASN A 382 -31.59 -1.86 -5.88
C ASN A 382 -30.59 -1.18 -4.93
N TYR A 383 -30.04 -0.01 -5.29
CA TYR A 383 -29.05 0.68 -4.44
C TYR A 383 -29.69 1.40 -3.25
N ASP A 384 -29.01 1.35 -2.10
CA ASP A 384 -29.22 2.30 -1.01
C ASP A 384 -28.24 3.50 -1.13
N ARG A 385 -28.30 4.45 -0.20
CA ARG A 385 -27.60 5.74 -0.25
C ARG A 385 -26.13 5.70 0.16
N ASN A 386 -25.66 4.62 0.81
CA ASN A 386 -24.29 4.52 1.36
C ASN A 386 -23.40 3.55 0.56
N TYR A 387 -23.29 3.79 -0.75
CA TYR A 387 -22.47 2.99 -1.66
C TYR A 387 -21.63 3.87 -2.59
N LEU A 388 -20.46 3.35 -2.96
CA LEU A 388 -19.68 3.83 -4.10
C LEU A 388 -19.99 2.95 -5.31
N VAL A 389 -20.32 3.58 -6.44
CA VAL A 389 -20.70 2.88 -7.67
C VAL A 389 -19.61 3.07 -8.72
N TYR A 390 -19.10 1.96 -9.25
CA TYR A 390 -18.12 1.88 -10.31
C TYR A 390 -18.77 1.41 -11.61
N THR A 391 -18.20 1.84 -12.74
CA THR A 391 -18.67 1.53 -14.10
C THR A 391 -18.41 0.10 -14.52
#